data_AF-A0A954ET79-F1
#
_entry.id   AF-A0A954ET79-F1
#
_cell.length_a   1.000
_cell.length_b   1.000
_cell.length_c   1.000
_cell.angle_alpha   90.00
_cell.angle_beta   90.00
_cell.angle_gamma   90.00
#
_symmetry.space_group_name_H-M   'P 1'
#
loop_
_entity.id
_entity.type
_entity.pdbx_description
1 polymer ?
#
loop_
_entity_poly.entity_id
_entity_poly.type
_entity_poly.pdbx_seq_one_letter_code
_entity_poly.pdbx_strand_id
1 'polypeptide(L)'
;MNIKKGFQIIGLTAVAFAVIGGLLGYLIGTYVPGYYETVFTLPEDVNIVTLGTVLGMTQGLVAGLVLGAIVVVCTTWYEVSKLNWRDEDEAATPDE
;
A
#
# COMPACT_ATOMS: atom_id res chain seq x y z
N MET A 1 -12.51 -6.43 13.90
CA MET A 1 -11.76 -5.23 13.49
C MET A 1 -12.66 -4.00 13.53
N ASN A 2 -12.20 -2.90 14.16
CA ASN A 2 -12.96 -1.65 14.16
C ASN A 2 -12.68 -0.85 12.89
N ILE A 3 -13.69 -0.20 12.31
CA ILE A 3 -13.56 0.64 11.10
C ILE A 3 -12.40 1.64 11.23
N LYS A 4 -12.25 2.28 12.40
CA LYS A 4 -11.14 3.20 12.70
C LYS A 4 -9.76 2.55 12.51
N LYS A 5 -9.58 1.30 12.94
CA LYS A 5 -8.33 0.56 12.81
C LYS A 5 -8.03 0.23 11.35
N GLY A 6 -9.04 -0.14 10.56
CA GLY A 6 -8.89 -0.38 9.13
C GLY A 6 -8.40 0.87 8.38
N PHE A 7 -9.03 2.02 8.62
CA PHE A 7 -8.57 3.28 8.04
C PHE A 7 -7.16 3.67 8.47
N GLN A 8 -6.79 3.43 9.74
CA GLN A 8 -5.43 3.68 10.23
C GLN A 8 -4.39 2.81 9.51
N ILE A 9 -4.68 1.52 9.30
CA ILE A 9 -3.77 0.62 8.58
C ILE A 9 -3.56 1.12 7.15
N ILE A 10 -4.65 1.39 6.42
CA ILE A 10 -4.60 1.86 5.04
C ILE A 10 -3.85 3.20 4.94
N GLY A 11 -4.14 4.14 5.85
CA GLY A 11 -3.46 5.44 5.87
C GLY A 11 -1.97 5.31 6.15
N LEU A 12 -1.58 4.49 7.13
CA LEU A 12 -0.17 4.29 7.48
C LEU A 12 0.59 3.59 6.36
N THR A 13 0.01 2.57 5.72
CA THR A 13 0.66 1.89 4.58
C THR A 13 0.78 2.82 3.38
N ALA A 14 -0.26 3.61 3.09
CA ALA A 14 -0.22 4.60 2.02
C ALA A 14 0.91 5.62 2.22
N VAL A 15 1.02 6.21 3.41
CA VAL A 15 2.07 7.19 3.73
C VAL A 15 3.45 6.54 3.71
N ALA A 16 3.62 5.36 4.33
CA ALA A 16 4.90 4.68 4.38
C ALA A 16 5.42 4.35 2.97
N PHE A 17 4.57 3.79 2.11
CA PHE A 17 4.96 3.49 0.74
C PHE A 17 5.14 4.75 -0.11
N ALA A 18 4.36 5.81 0.10
CA ALA A 18 4.58 7.10 -0.59
C ALA A 18 5.96 7.68 -0.24
N VAL A 19 6.38 7.64 1.02
CA VAL A 19 7.71 8.10 1.45
C VAL A 19 8.80 7.22 0.85
N ILE A 20 8.66 5.89 0.91
CA ILE A 20 9.63 4.96 0.32
C ILE A 20 9.74 5.15 -1.19
N GLY A 21 8.61 5.22 -1.88
CA GLY A 21 8.55 5.44 -3.32
C GLY A 21 9.16 6.78 -3.71
N GLY A 22 8.87 7.85 -2.96
CA GLY A 22 9.46 9.17 -3.14
C GLY A 22 10.97 9.17 -2.98
N LEU A 23 11.48 8.50 -1.93
CA LEU A 23 12.92 8.32 -1.70
C LEU A 23 13.57 7.53 -2.84
N LEU A 24 12.95 6.43 -3.29
CA LEU A 24 13.46 5.66 -4.43
C LEU A 24 13.48 6.49 -5.70
N GLY A 25 12.41 7.25 -5.97
CA GLY A 25 12.33 8.16 -7.12
C GLY A 25 13.38 9.27 -7.07
N TYR A 26 13.62 9.85 -5.90
CA TYR A 26 14.69 10.82 -5.66
C TYR A 26 16.07 10.20 -5.95
N LEU A 27 16.33 8.99 -5.43
CA LEU A 27 17.59 8.28 -5.62
C LEU A 27 17.82 7.96 -7.11
N ILE A 28 16.81 7.43 -7.81
CA ILE A 28 16.92 7.15 -9.25
C ILE A 28 17.15 8.45 -10.03
N GLY A 29 16.40 9.51 -9.72
CA GLY A 29 16.56 10.79 -10.42
C GLY A 29 17.92 11.44 -10.19
N THR A 30 18.57 11.16 -9.05
CA THR A 30 19.89 11.70 -8.69
C THR A 30 21.04 10.85 -9.25
N TYR A 31 20.98 9.53 -9.10
CA TYR A 31 22.09 8.63 -9.44
C TYR A 31 22.00 8.03 -10.84
N VAL A 32 20.80 7.94 -11.41
CA VAL A 32 20.54 7.33 -12.71
C VAL A 32 19.54 8.20 -13.51
N PRO A 33 19.86 9.48 -13.78
CA PRO A 33 18.95 10.38 -14.49
C PRO A 33 18.57 9.85 -15.88
N GLY A 34 19.51 9.16 -16.55
CA GLY A 34 19.28 8.51 -17.84
C GLY A 34 18.18 7.44 -17.83
N TYR A 35 17.79 6.90 -16.67
CA TYR A 35 16.60 6.04 -16.57
C TYR A 35 15.33 6.79 -16.97
N TYR A 36 15.15 8.01 -16.46
CA TYR A 36 13.96 8.80 -16.78
C TYR A 36 14.01 9.33 -18.21
N GLU A 37 15.20 9.70 -18.72
CA GLU A 37 15.36 10.16 -20.12
C GLU A 37 15.12 9.06 -21.15
N THR A 38 15.38 7.79 -20.81
CA THR A 38 15.13 6.64 -21.71
C THR A 38 13.68 6.17 -21.65
N VAL A 39 13.06 6.23 -20.47
CA VAL A 39 11.68 5.79 -20.26
C VAL A 39 10.67 6.87 -20.68
N PHE A 40 11.01 8.14 -20.49
CA PHE A 40 10.14 9.27 -20.79
C PHE A 40 10.81 10.21 -21.80
N THR A 41 10.08 10.57 -22.84
CA THR A 41 10.49 11.66 -23.73
C THR A 41 10.26 12.98 -23.01
N LEU A 42 11.31 13.51 -22.38
CA LEU A 42 11.25 14.71 -21.56
C LEU A 42 11.83 15.93 -22.29
N PRO A 43 11.22 17.12 -22.12
CA PRO A 43 11.83 18.40 -22.50
C PRO A 43 13.17 18.63 -21.76
N GLU A 44 14.07 19.40 -22.37
CA GLU A 44 15.40 19.71 -21.81
C GLU A 44 15.37 20.48 -20.48
N ASP A 45 14.26 21.15 -20.17
CA ASP A 45 14.08 21.98 -18.97
C ASP A 45 13.50 21.21 -17.76
N VAL A 46 13.22 19.91 -17.89
CA VAL A 46 12.63 19.13 -16.79
C VAL A 46 13.67 18.74 -15.75
N ASN A 47 13.37 19.08 -14.49
CA ASN A 47 14.13 18.58 -13.35
C ASN A 47 13.80 17.09 -13.08
N ILE A 48 14.72 16.21 -13.49
CA ILE A 48 14.59 14.75 -13.36
C ILE A 48 14.45 14.29 -11.90
N VAL A 49 15.12 14.96 -10.96
CA VAL A 49 15.04 14.63 -9.52
C VAL A 49 13.63 14.90 -9.00
N THR A 50 13.07 16.07 -9.32
CA THR A 50 11.69 16.42 -8.94
C THR A 50 10.68 15.48 -9.58
N LEU A 51 10.83 15.20 -10.88
CA LEU A 51 9.96 14.27 -11.60
C LEU A 51 10.00 12.87 -10.98
N GLY A 52 11.20 12.33 -10.75
CA GLY A 52 11.39 11.02 -10.15
C GLY A 52 10.78 10.94 -8.76
N THR A 53 10.99 11.96 -7.93
CA THR A 53 10.41 12.03 -6.59
C THR A 53 8.88 12.02 -6.62
N VAL A 54 8.26 12.83 -7.49
CA VAL A 54 6.78 12.89 -7.62
C VAL A 54 6.21 11.58 -8.15
N LEU A 55 6.82 11.00 -9.19
CA LEU A 55 6.42 9.69 -9.72
C LEU A 55 6.55 8.60 -8.66
N GLY A 56 7.68 8.56 -7.97
CA GLY A 56 7.92 7.62 -6.89
C GLY A 56 6.91 7.76 -5.75
N MET A 57 6.60 8.99 -5.31
CA MET A 57 5.61 9.25 -4.27
C MET A 57 4.21 8.78 -4.68
N THR A 58 3.79 9.08 -5.91
CA THR A 58 2.45 8.69 -6.40
C THR A 58 2.33 7.17 -6.57
N GLN A 59 3.33 6.52 -7.15
CA GLN A 59 3.37 5.06 -7.27
C GLN A 59 3.39 4.37 -5.90
N GLY A 60 4.21 4.89 -4.98
CA GLY A 60 4.27 4.45 -3.60
C GLY A 60 2.92 4.60 -2.89
N LEU A 61 2.27 5.75 -3.01
CA LEU A 61 0.95 6.00 -2.42
C LEU A 61 -0.08 4.99 -2.91
N VAL A 62 -0.17 4.78 -4.23
CA VAL A 62 -1.11 3.82 -4.82
C VAL A 62 -0.81 2.40 -4.34
N ALA A 63 0.45 1.97 -4.36
CA ALA A 63 0.85 0.66 -3.87
C ALA A 63 0.49 0.48 -2.38
N GLY A 64 0.75 1.48 -1.55
CA GLY A 64 0.44 1.45 -0.12
C GLY A 64 -1.06 1.41 0.17
N LEU A 65 -1.88 2.10 -0.62
CA LEU A 65 -3.34 2.02 -0.53
C LEU A 65 -3.85 0.62 -0.89
N VAL A 66 -3.36 0.05 -1.99
CA VAL A 66 -3.74 -1.30 -2.44
C VAL A 66 -3.34 -2.35 -1.41
N LEU A 67 -2.09 -2.33 -0.95
CA LEU A 67 -1.60 -3.28 0.05
C LEU A 67 -2.32 -3.13 1.39
N GLY A 68 -2.57 -1.89 1.82
CA GLY A 68 -3.35 -1.60 3.02
C GLY A 68 -4.77 -2.17 2.92
N ALA A 69 -5.43 -1.98 1.77
CA ALA A 69 -6.76 -2.52 1.54
C ALA A 69 -6.78 -4.05 1.57
N ILE A 70 -5.79 -4.70 0.93
CA ILE A 70 -5.64 -6.17 0.96
C ILE A 70 -5.49 -6.67 2.40
N VAL A 71 -4.61 -6.05 3.20
CA VAL A 71 -4.42 -6.44 4.61
C VAL A 71 -5.72 -6.31 5.40
N VAL A 72 -6.46 -5.21 5.22
CA VAL A 72 -7.75 -5.00 5.90
C VAL A 72 -8.79 -6.05 5.46
N VAL A 73 -8.87 -6.37 4.18
CA VAL A 73 -9.79 -7.39 3.68
C VAL A 73 -9.43 -8.78 4.23
N CYS A 74 -8.17 -9.19 4.16
CA CYS A 74 -7.70 -10.48 4.65
C CYS A 74 -7.94 -10.64 6.16
N THR A 75 -7.64 -9.61 6.95
CA THR A 75 -7.84 -9.64 8.40
C THR A 75 -9.33 -9.65 8.78
N THR A 76 -10.17 -8.89 8.08
CA THR A 76 -11.63 -8.92 8.28
C THR A 76 -12.20 -10.30 7.94
N TRP A 77 -11.79 -10.86 6.80
CA TRP A 77 -12.20 -12.21 6.40
C TRP A 77 -11.84 -13.22 7.48
N TYR A 78 -10.58 -13.23 7.93
CA TYR A 78 -10.11 -14.19 8.93
C TYR A 78 -10.93 -14.16 10.22
N GLU A 79 -11.27 -12.96 10.71
CA GLU A 79 -12.14 -12.80 11.89
C GLU A 79 -13.55 -13.37 11.64
N VAL A 80 -14.16 -13.07 10.48
CA VAL A 80 -15.49 -13.57 10.13
C VAL A 80 -15.51 -15.08 9.98
N SER A 81 -14.54 -15.66 9.28
CA SER A 81 -14.45 -17.12 9.13
C SER A 81 -14.27 -17.80 10.48
N LYS A 82 -13.43 -17.26 11.36
CA LYS A 82 -13.23 -17.82 12.70
C LYS A 82 -14.51 -17.84 13.54
N LEU A 83 -15.37 -16.83 13.40
CA LEU A 83 -16.66 -16.79 14.10
C LEU A 83 -17.60 -17.88 13.58
N ASN A 84 -17.68 -18.06 12.26
CA ASN A 84 -18.54 -19.07 11.65
C ASN A 84 -18.19 -20.50 12.09
N TRP A 85 -16.89 -20.83 12.17
CA TRP A 85 -16.45 -22.15 12.66
C TRP A 85 -16.85 -22.39 14.12
N ARG A 86 -16.76 -21.36 14.98
CA ARG A 86 -17.10 -21.51 16.40
C ARG A 86 -18.60 -21.78 16.60
N ASP A 87 -19.45 -21.13 15.82
CA ASP A 87 -20.91 -21.30 15.93
C ASP A 87 -21.32 -22.72 15.47
N GLU A 88 -20.62 -23.31 14.50
CA GLU A 88 -20.83 -24.70 14.06
C GLU A 88 -20.41 -25.71 15.14
N ASP A 89 -19.29 -25.48 15.83
CA ASP A 89 -18.81 -26.35 16.92
C ASP A 89 -19.77 -26.34 18.13
N GLU A 90 -20.30 -25.18 18.50
CA GLU A 90 -21.28 -25.01 19.59
C GLU A 90 -22.63 -25.67 19.23
N ALA A 91 -23.09 -25.53 17.99
CA ALA A 91 -24.30 -26.21 17.52
C ALA A 91 -24.15 -27.75 17.45
N ALA A 92 -22.94 -28.27 17.25
CA ALA A 92 -22.65 -29.70 17.20
C ALA A 92 -22.51 -30.37 18.58
N THR A 93 -22.43 -29.58 19.65
CA THR A 93 -22.39 -30.05 21.05
C THR A 93 -23.56 -29.42 21.82
N PRO A 94 -24.81 -29.83 21.56
CA PRO A 94 -25.93 -29.34 22.35
C PRO A 94 -25.74 -29.84 23.78
N ASP A 95 -25.62 -28.89 24.70
CA ASP A 95 -25.50 -29.07 26.14
C ASP A 95 -26.25 -30.34 26.62
N GLU A 96 -25.50 -31.35 27.10
CA GLU A 96 -26.05 -32.53 27.78
C GLU A 96 -26.77 -32.16 29.09
#